data_AF-A0A7J2J4Y8-F1
#
_entry.id   AF-A0A7J2J4Y8-F1
#
_cell.length_a   1.000
_cell.length_b   1.000
_cell.length_c   1.000
_cell.angle_alpha   90.00
_cell.angle_beta   90.00
_cell.angle_gamma   90.00
#
_symmetry.space_group_name_H-M   'P 1'
#
loop_
_entity.id
_entity.type
_entity.pdbx_description
1 polymer ?
#
loop_
_entity_poly.entity_id
_entity_poly.type
_entity_poly.pdbx_seq_one_letter_code
_entity_poly.pdbx_strand_id
1 'polypeptide(L)'
;MVKLGNPTSEEIKVSLILEGDVLEEPKIKVVLPPKEMSTHVVKFIPSNKGRGGVLLLLYRGAHLLDVRPFGFSVTEMKLPELEIRKTAELSKEHLRVVIHLENVGKDIARDVYLSDSYPPSLFEIISGITEWKGEISPGEDVSIEYELRILEGGITVSLPPAIVSFKDEKGRSYSLKSNSVEVSLPPMKYEEEEKKGEGVETREEGVAVRVGEEEKGVWKFLDPLVKEIQGFRDKVRELPHKYLLFLAVAILLLSILFALERKLKRVKKENERRDEELKGQKIEEVEEEISGIKEVEREELEKTLKRMIERKKRIMGDESV
;
A
#
# COMPACT_ATOMS: atom_id res chain seq x y z
N MET A 1 -8.90 -32.03 15.34
CA MET A 1 -9.80 -33.01 14.65
C MET A 1 -9.64 -34.33 15.37
N VAL A 2 -10.73 -34.91 15.90
CA VAL A 2 -10.69 -36.16 16.67
C VAL A 2 -11.45 -37.24 15.90
N LYS A 3 -10.80 -38.37 15.63
CA LYS A 3 -11.45 -39.57 15.07
C LYS A 3 -11.93 -40.44 16.21
N LEU A 4 -13.23 -40.75 16.22
CA LEU A 4 -13.86 -41.59 17.23
C LEU A 4 -14.42 -42.83 16.53
N GLY A 5 -14.17 -44.00 17.10
CA GLY A 5 -14.71 -45.26 16.61
C GLY A 5 -15.44 -45.97 17.73
N ASN A 6 -16.60 -46.54 17.44
CA ASN A 6 -17.30 -47.43 18.35
C ASN A 6 -16.99 -48.89 17.98
N PRO A 7 -16.06 -49.58 18.67
CA PRO A 7 -15.73 -50.97 18.36
C PRO A 7 -16.80 -51.96 18.86
N THR A 8 -17.82 -51.47 19.57
CA THR A 8 -18.82 -52.31 20.25
C THR A 8 -20.12 -52.41 19.45
N SER A 9 -20.95 -53.40 19.79
CA SER A 9 -22.28 -53.61 19.21
C SER A 9 -23.37 -52.72 19.82
N GLU A 10 -23.01 -51.79 20.71
CA GLU A 10 -23.95 -50.94 21.46
C GLU A 10 -23.57 -49.46 21.33
N GLU A 11 -24.50 -48.55 21.62
CA GLU A 11 -24.26 -47.12 21.53
C GLU A 11 -23.30 -46.60 22.63
N ILE A 12 -22.37 -45.72 22.23
CA ILE A 12 -21.46 -45.03 23.15
C ILE A 12 -21.80 -43.54 23.17
N LYS A 13 -21.95 -42.98 24.37
CA LYS A 13 -22.12 -41.53 24.58
C LYS A 13 -20.76 -40.89 24.80
N VAL A 14 -20.48 -39.82 24.08
CA VAL A 14 -19.24 -39.05 24.21
C VAL A 14 -19.55 -37.68 24.81
N SER A 15 -18.77 -37.28 25.80
CA SER A 15 -18.82 -35.95 26.40
C SER A 15 -17.43 -35.33 26.43
N LEU A 16 -17.35 -34.03 26.19
CA LEU A 16 -16.12 -33.25 26.29
C LEU A 16 -16.21 -32.33 27.50
N ILE A 17 -15.17 -32.35 28.33
CA ILE A 17 -14.98 -31.40 29.42
C ILE A 17 -13.74 -30.57 29.08
N LEU A 18 -13.87 -29.26 29.19
CA LEU A 18 -12.74 -28.34 29.06
C LEU A 18 -12.16 -28.05 30.44
N GLU A 19 -10.83 -28.08 30.50
CA GLU A 19 -10.05 -27.71 31.67
C GLU A 19 -9.41 -26.34 31.39
N GLY A 20 -10.03 -25.27 31.92
CA GLY A 20 -9.57 -23.88 31.81
C GLY A 20 -10.68 -22.86 31.51
N ASP A 21 -10.33 -21.57 31.53
CA ASP A 21 -11.25 -20.49 31.19
C ASP A 21 -11.44 -20.43 29.67
N VAL A 22 -12.65 -20.75 29.20
CA VAL A 22 -13.01 -20.77 27.77
C VAL A 22 -14.24 -19.91 27.57
N LEU A 23 -14.24 -19.06 26.54
CA LEU A 23 -15.35 -18.13 26.27
C LEU A 23 -16.64 -18.85 25.88
N GLU A 24 -16.50 -20.02 25.25
CA GLU A 24 -17.62 -20.89 24.88
C GLU A 24 -17.30 -22.35 25.20
N GLU A 25 -18.13 -22.97 26.06
CA GLU A 25 -18.07 -24.41 26.28
C GLU A 25 -18.55 -25.18 25.03
N PRO A 26 -17.78 -26.16 24.54
CA PRO A 26 -18.16 -26.99 23.43
C PRO A 26 -19.27 -27.93 23.89
N LYS A 27 -20.52 -27.60 23.55
CA LYS A 27 -21.66 -28.50 23.74
C LYS A 27 -21.60 -29.64 22.74
N ILE A 28 -20.78 -30.65 23.02
CA ILE A 28 -20.66 -31.83 22.19
C ILE A 28 -21.19 -33.03 22.97
N LYS A 29 -22.42 -33.41 22.64
CA LYS A 29 -23.02 -34.70 22.98
C LYS A 29 -23.19 -35.46 21.68
N VAL A 30 -22.35 -36.48 21.48
CA VAL A 30 -22.43 -37.34 20.31
C VAL A 30 -22.78 -38.74 20.78
N VAL A 31 -23.79 -39.35 20.13
CA VAL A 31 -24.10 -40.77 20.27
C VAL A 31 -23.46 -41.46 19.07
N LEU A 32 -22.52 -42.37 19.35
CA LEU A 32 -21.85 -43.14 18.31
C LEU A 32 -22.61 -44.45 18.09
N PRO A 33 -23.21 -44.67 16.89
CA PRO A 33 -23.86 -45.93 16.58
C PRO A 33 -22.86 -47.10 16.56
N PRO A 34 -23.34 -48.34 16.74
CA PRO A 34 -22.50 -49.53 16.79
C PRO A 34 -21.64 -49.73 15.55
N LYS A 35 -20.37 -50.12 15.73
CA LYS A 35 -19.44 -50.49 14.63
C LYS A 35 -19.20 -49.40 13.58
N GLU A 36 -19.45 -48.14 13.89
CA GLU A 36 -19.18 -47.01 13.00
C GLU A 36 -18.02 -46.13 13.48
N MET A 37 -17.30 -45.57 12.51
CA MET A 37 -16.27 -44.55 12.72
C MET A 37 -16.83 -43.20 12.30
N SER A 38 -16.76 -42.22 13.18
CA SER A 38 -17.12 -40.83 12.87
C SER A 38 -15.98 -39.88 13.19
N THR A 39 -15.85 -38.83 12.39
CA THR A 39 -14.86 -37.77 12.62
C THR A 39 -15.61 -36.52 13.09
N HIS A 40 -15.22 -36.01 14.25
CA HIS A 40 -15.81 -34.78 14.79
C HIS A 40 -14.74 -33.69 14.93
N VAL A 41 -15.09 -32.49 14.47
CA VAL A 41 -14.26 -31.30 14.61
C VAL A 41 -14.81 -30.49 15.78
N VAL A 42 -14.06 -30.47 16.88
CA VAL A 42 -14.34 -29.62 18.04
C VAL A 42 -13.66 -28.27 17.81
N LYS A 43 -14.44 -27.19 17.79
CA LYS A 43 -13.95 -25.81 17.79
C LYS A 43 -14.25 -25.21 19.16
N PHE A 44 -13.28 -24.52 19.74
CA PHE A 44 -13.45 -23.75 20.98
C PHE A 44 -12.55 -22.52 20.92
N ILE A 45 -12.90 -21.47 21.68
CA ILE A 45 -12.14 -20.22 21.76
C ILE A 45 -11.65 -20.06 23.21
N PRO A 46 -10.36 -20.31 23.47
CA PRO A 46 -9.82 -20.15 24.83
C PRO A 46 -9.93 -18.69 25.28
N SER A 47 -10.31 -18.47 26.54
CA SER A 47 -10.49 -17.12 27.10
C SER A 47 -9.17 -16.50 27.56
N ASN A 48 -8.21 -17.32 28.00
CA ASN A 48 -6.98 -16.86 28.64
C ASN A 48 -5.72 -17.51 28.04
N LYS A 49 -4.59 -16.81 28.17
CA LYS A 49 -3.24 -17.28 27.80
C LYS A 49 -2.82 -18.41 28.74
N GLY A 50 -2.07 -19.39 28.23
CA GLY A 50 -1.49 -20.45 29.05
C GLY A 50 -1.67 -21.85 28.49
N ARG A 51 -1.40 -22.86 29.33
CA ARG A 51 -1.68 -24.26 29.02
C ARG A 51 -3.12 -24.57 29.40
N GLY A 52 -3.88 -25.11 28.45
CA GLY A 52 -5.23 -25.60 28.67
C GLY A 52 -5.32 -27.09 28.37
N GLY A 53 -6.32 -27.74 28.95
CA GLY A 53 -6.60 -29.16 28.78
C GLY A 53 -7.99 -29.38 28.21
N VAL A 54 -8.15 -30.44 27.42
CA VAL A 54 -9.46 -30.98 27.04
C VAL A 54 -9.48 -32.44 27.46
N LEU A 55 -10.47 -32.81 28.26
CA LEU A 55 -10.73 -34.19 28.66
C LEU A 55 -11.89 -34.73 27.83
N LEU A 56 -11.61 -35.77 27.06
CA LEU A 56 -12.63 -36.53 26.35
C LEU A 56 -13.07 -37.70 27.24
N LEU A 57 -14.36 -37.74 27.58
CA LEU A 57 -14.97 -38.79 28.39
C LEU A 57 -15.85 -39.68 27.51
N LEU A 58 -15.59 -40.98 27.53
CA LEU A 58 -16.39 -41.99 26.82
C LEU A 58 -17.26 -42.73 27.83
N TYR A 59 -18.57 -42.79 27.58
CA TYR A 59 -19.55 -43.46 28.45
C TYR A 59 -20.33 -44.54 27.70
N ARG A 60 -20.66 -45.63 28.41
CA ARG A 60 -21.67 -46.61 28.01
C ARG A 60 -22.76 -46.66 29.07
N GLY A 61 -23.97 -46.21 28.72
CA GLY A 61 -25.04 -46.00 29.71
C GLY A 61 -24.60 -44.99 30.78
N ALA A 62 -24.55 -45.43 32.04
CA ALA A 62 -24.08 -44.65 33.19
C ALA A 62 -22.61 -44.94 33.57
N HIS A 63 -21.91 -45.82 32.84
CA HIS A 63 -20.54 -46.23 33.15
C HIS A 63 -19.53 -45.47 32.30
N LEU A 64 -18.52 -44.89 32.94
CA LEU A 64 -17.35 -44.29 32.27
C LEU A 64 -16.42 -45.40 31.76
N LEU A 65 -16.09 -45.36 30.47
CA LEU A 65 -15.25 -46.34 29.78
C LEU A 65 -13.79 -45.88 29.64
N ASP A 66 -13.57 -44.62 29.28
CA ASP A 66 -12.24 -44.09 28.96
C ASP A 66 -12.20 -42.57 29.18
N VAL A 67 -11.01 -42.05 29.48
CA VAL A 67 -10.70 -40.63 29.64
C VAL A 67 -9.46 -40.31 28.84
N ARG A 68 -9.56 -39.45 27.83
CA ARG A 68 -8.42 -39.04 27.01
C ARG A 68 -8.09 -37.56 27.20
N PRO A 69 -6.92 -37.22 27.76
CA PRO A 69 -6.48 -35.84 27.87
C PRO A 69 -5.85 -35.35 26.55
N PHE A 70 -6.17 -34.12 26.17
CA PHE A 70 -5.55 -33.38 25.08
C PHE A 70 -5.07 -32.04 25.62
N GLY A 71 -3.76 -31.83 25.63
CA GLY A 71 -3.18 -30.54 25.99
C GLY A 71 -3.14 -29.59 24.80
N PHE A 72 -3.35 -28.30 25.06
CA PHE A 72 -3.05 -27.23 24.13
C PHE A 72 -2.33 -26.09 24.85
N SER A 73 -1.56 -25.30 24.12
CA SER A 73 -0.88 -24.12 24.66
C SER A 73 -1.26 -22.91 23.81
N VAL A 74 -1.81 -21.89 24.47
CA VAL A 74 -2.11 -20.59 23.86
C VAL A 74 -1.00 -19.64 24.26
N THR A 75 -0.05 -19.43 23.34
CA THR A 75 1.04 -18.46 23.53
C THR A 75 0.58 -17.06 23.20
N GLU A 76 0.97 -16.08 24.02
CA GLU A 76 0.87 -14.66 23.69
C GLU A 76 1.64 -14.40 22.40
N MET A 77 0.99 -13.82 21.40
CA MET A 77 1.70 -13.27 20.25
C MET A 77 2.44 -12.03 20.73
N LYS A 78 3.77 -12.14 20.84
CA LYS A 78 4.63 -10.97 20.91
C LYS A 78 4.61 -10.34 19.52
N LEU A 79 4.23 -9.07 19.44
CA LEU A 79 4.16 -8.34 18.17
C LEU A 79 5.07 -7.11 18.26
N PRO A 80 5.69 -6.71 17.15
CA PRO A 80 6.35 -5.43 17.06
C PRO A 80 5.31 -4.31 17.08
N GLU A 81 5.64 -3.20 17.73
CA GLU A 81 4.82 -1.99 17.79
C GLU A 81 5.77 -0.80 17.68
N LEU A 82 5.65 -0.02 16.60
CA LEU A 82 6.54 1.12 16.37
C LEU A 82 5.82 2.44 16.71
N GLU A 83 6.52 3.35 17.37
CA GLU A 83 6.13 4.75 17.50
C GLU A 83 7.04 5.61 16.62
N ILE A 84 6.46 6.55 15.86
CA ILE A 84 7.18 7.47 14.98
C ILE A 84 6.83 8.92 15.28
N ARG A 85 7.84 9.78 15.40
CA ARG A 85 7.68 11.21 15.69
C ARG A 85 8.58 12.03 14.77
N LYS A 86 8.02 13.10 14.21
CA LYS A 86 8.75 14.05 13.35
C LYS A 86 8.81 15.41 14.01
N THR A 87 10.01 15.99 14.05
CA THR A 87 10.28 17.32 14.59
C THR A 87 11.03 18.14 13.56
N ALA A 88 10.83 19.45 13.57
CA ALA A 88 11.56 20.37 12.72
C ALA A 88 11.97 21.61 13.50
N GLU A 89 13.23 22.00 13.36
CA GLU A 89 13.83 23.15 14.05
C GLU A 89 14.34 24.13 13.00
N LEU A 90 13.73 25.31 12.98
CA LEU A 90 14.10 26.38 12.06
C LEU A 90 15.28 27.18 12.65
N SER A 91 16.37 27.23 11.90
CA SER A 91 17.47 28.18 12.10
C SER A 91 17.31 29.38 11.16
N LYS A 92 18.26 30.33 11.18
CA LYS A 92 18.19 31.53 10.33
C LYS A 92 18.13 31.23 8.83
N GLU A 93 18.79 30.17 8.38
CA GLU A 93 18.96 29.85 6.96
C GLU A 93 18.61 28.41 6.60
N HIS A 94 18.52 27.54 7.61
CA HIS A 94 18.31 26.10 7.43
C HIS A 94 17.17 25.58 8.31
N LEU A 95 16.47 24.57 7.82
CA LEU A 95 15.49 23.82 8.57
C LEU A 95 16.04 22.42 8.84
N ARG A 96 16.27 22.11 10.11
CA ARG A 96 16.73 20.80 10.57
C ARG A 96 15.51 19.92 10.85
N VAL A 97 15.46 18.74 10.26
CA VAL A 97 14.36 17.78 10.44
C VAL A 97 14.91 16.51 11.08
N VAL A 98 14.27 16.08 12.17
CA VAL A 98 14.62 14.84 12.88
C VAL A 98 13.39 13.96 12.99
N ILE A 99 13.55 12.69 12.61
CA ILE A 99 12.53 11.66 12.71
C ILE A 99 13.03 10.59 13.65
N HIS A 100 12.30 10.40 14.73
CA HIS A 100 12.55 9.38 15.73
C HIS A 100 11.58 8.21 15.54
N LEU A 101 12.11 6.99 15.56
CA LEU A 101 11.38 5.74 15.40
C LEU A 101 11.79 4.77 16.51
N GLU A 102 10.85 4.28 17.30
CA GLU A 102 11.11 3.39 18.45
C GLU A 102 10.22 2.16 18.38
N ASN A 103 10.74 0.98 18.77
CA ASN A 103 9.93 -0.22 18.94
C ASN A 103 9.49 -0.39 20.40
N VAL A 104 8.28 0.05 20.71
CA VAL A 104 7.62 -0.10 22.02
C VAL A 104 6.96 -1.48 22.21
N GLY A 105 7.00 -2.32 21.17
CA GLY A 105 6.43 -3.66 21.15
C GLY A 105 7.24 -4.71 21.91
N LYS A 106 6.82 -5.98 21.78
CA LYS A 106 7.45 -7.12 22.47
C LYS A 106 8.22 -8.06 21.54
N ASP A 107 8.23 -7.76 20.25
CA ASP A 107 8.91 -8.54 19.21
C ASP A 107 9.69 -7.63 18.24
N ILE A 108 10.62 -8.22 17.49
CA ILE A 108 11.48 -7.51 16.54
C ILE A 108 10.65 -7.02 15.36
N ALA A 109 10.77 -5.73 15.03
CA ALA A 109 10.24 -5.18 13.79
C ALA A 109 11.24 -5.49 12.66
N ARG A 110 10.80 -6.29 11.69
CA ARG A 110 11.63 -6.75 10.56
C ARG A 110 11.35 -5.94 9.31
N ASP A 111 12.29 -5.93 8.36
CA ASP A 111 12.17 -5.23 7.08
C ASP A 111 11.65 -3.79 7.25
N VAL A 112 12.12 -3.09 8.29
CA VAL A 112 11.69 -1.73 8.58
C VAL A 112 12.23 -0.83 7.48
N TYR A 113 11.35 -0.11 6.83
CA TYR A 113 11.68 0.93 5.85
C TYR A 113 11.04 2.24 6.26
N LEU A 114 11.88 3.21 6.58
CA LEU A 114 11.50 4.58 6.89
C LEU A 114 11.79 5.45 5.67
N SER A 115 10.84 6.29 5.28
CA SER A 115 10.98 7.25 4.19
C SER A 115 10.24 8.54 4.52
N ASP A 116 10.89 9.68 4.29
CA ASP A 116 10.32 11.01 4.46
C ASP A 116 10.41 11.83 3.18
N SER A 117 9.54 12.83 3.07
CA SER A 117 9.48 13.72 1.92
C SER A 117 9.37 15.19 2.37
N TYR A 118 9.81 16.07 1.49
CA TYR A 118 9.72 17.52 1.67
C TYR A 118 9.35 18.20 0.34
N PRO A 119 8.75 19.40 0.35
CA PRO A 119 8.43 20.12 -0.87
C PRO A 119 9.70 20.64 -1.59
N PRO A 120 10.10 20.09 -2.75
CA PRO A 120 11.36 20.46 -3.41
C PRO A 120 11.32 21.86 -4.06
N SER A 121 10.13 22.45 -4.20
CA SER A 121 9.98 23.84 -4.66
C SER A 121 10.39 24.86 -3.60
N LEU A 122 10.34 24.48 -2.31
CA LEU A 122 10.60 25.36 -1.18
C LEU A 122 11.94 25.08 -0.51
N PHE A 123 12.49 23.88 -0.73
CA PHE A 123 13.64 23.39 -0.01
C PHE A 123 14.62 22.61 -0.90
N GLU A 124 15.90 22.76 -0.60
CA GLU A 124 17.00 21.95 -1.12
C GLU A 124 17.66 21.20 0.04
N ILE A 125 17.85 19.87 -0.09
CA ILE A 125 18.58 19.11 0.93
C ILE A 125 20.07 19.45 0.85
N ILE A 126 20.65 19.82 1.99
CA ILE A 126 22.07 20.18 2.09
C ILE A 126 22.89 19.12 2.82
N SER A 127 22.26 18.33 3.70
CA SER A 127 22.93 17.27 4.46
C SER A 127 21.94 16.22 4.98
N GLY A 128 22.44 15.02 5.31
CA GLY A 128 21.67 13.97 5.99
C GLY A 128 21.00 12.97 5.06
N ILE A 129 20.05 12.20 5.63
CA ILE A 129 19.34 11.12 4.94
C ILE A 129 17.83 11.22 5.19
N THR A 130 17.04 10.91 4.16
CA THR A 130 15.56 10.89 4.22
C THR A 130 14.99 9.48 4.22
N GLU A 131 15.84 8.46 4.12
CA GLU A 131 15.44 7.06 4.05
C GLU A 131 16.35 6.20 4.93
N TRP A 132 15.77 5.17 5.55
CA TRP A 132 16.53 4.18 6.33
C TRP A 132 15.90 2.79 6.24
N LYS A 133 16.74 1.76 6.28
CA LYS A 133 16.34 0.34 6.26
C LYS A 133 17.05 -0.45 7.34
N GLY A 134 16.32 -1.31 8.03
CA GLY A 134 16.91 -2.22 9.01
C GLY A 134 15.88 -3.04 9.78
N GLU A 135 16.32 -3.59 10.91
CA GLU A 135 15.46 -4.19 11.92
C GLU A 135 15.54 -3.35 13.19
N ILE A 136 14.48 -3.37 14.01
CA ILE A 136 14.45 -2.65 15.30
C ILE A 136 13.97 -3.63 16.37
N SER A 137 14.83 -3.96 17.33
CA SER A 137 14.50 -4.86 18.43
C SER A 137 13.59 -4.18 19.46
N PRO A 138 12.90 -4.94 20.33
CA PRO A 138 12.11 -4.35 21.41
C PRO A 138 12.93 -3.40 22.28
N GLY A 139 12.46 -2.17 22.42
CA GLY A 139 13.14 -1.11 23.18
C GLY A 139 14.31 -0.43 22.46
N GLU A 140 14.59 -0.78 21.21
CA GLU A 140 15.54 -0.05 20.37
C GLU A 140 14.88 1.11 19.64
N ASP A 141 15.67 2.14 19.37
CA ASP A 141 15.29 3.32 18.61
C ASP A 141 16.27 3.61 17.46
N VAL A 142 15.76 4.32 16.46
CA VAL A 142 16.51 4.84 15.32
C VAL A 142 16.07 6.26 15.07
N SER A 143 17.05 7.15 14.84
CA SER A 143 16.80 8.51 14.42
C SER A 143 17.47 8.79 13.08
N ILE A 144 16.72 9.38 12.15
CA ILE A 144 17.30 9.98 10.93
C ILE A 144 17.16 11.50 10.99
N GLU A 145 18.15 12.15 10.41
CA GLU A 145 18.28 13.60 10.44
C GLU A 145 18.71 14.10 9.06
N TYR A 146 18.12 15.21 8.64
CA TYR A 146 18.52 15.94 7.45
C TYR A 146 18.28 17.44 7.59
N GLU A 147 19.05 18.21 6.84
CA GLU A 147 18.96 19.67 6.81
C GLU A 147 18.50 20.16 5.44
N LEU A 148 17.64 21.16 5.46
CA LEU A 148 17.07 21.80 4.27
C LEU A 148 17.51 23.26 4.22
N ARG A 149 18.03 23.71 3.07
CA ARG A 149 18.15 25.12 2.72
C ARG A 149 16.81 25.64 2.22
N ILE A 150 16.42 26.82 2.71
CA ILE A 150 15.19 27.50 2.32
C ILE A 150 15.40 28.17 0.96
N LEU A 151 14.51 27.91 -0.02
CA LEU A 151 14.54 28.51 -1.35
C LEU A 151 13.51 29.64 -1.53
N GLU A 152 12.42 29.59 -0.75
CA GLU A 152 11.38 30.61 -0.73
C GLU A 152 10.92 30.84 0.72
N GLY A 153 10.80 32.11 1.11
CA GLY A 153 10.52 32.53 2.48
C GLY A 153 9.25 33.36 2.62
N GLY A 154 8.83 33.66 3.85
CA GLY A 154 7.64 34.48 4.14
C GLY A 154 6.31 33.73 4.06
N ILE A 155 6.35 32.39 4.04
CA ILE A 155 5.18 31.51 4.00
C ILE A 155 5.20 30.53 5.17
N THR A 156 4.02 30.07 5.57
CA THR A 156 3.89 28.90 6.45
C THR A 156 3.78 27.66 5.59
N VAL A 157 4.65 26.68 5.82
CA VAL A 157 4.68 25.41 5.11
C VAL A 157 4.36 24.26 6.05
N SER A 158 3.60 23.29 5.55
CA SER A 158 3.37 22.02 6.23
C SER A 158 4.30 20.96 5.66
N LEU A 159 5.20 20.43 6.49
CA LEU A 159 5.99 19.26 6.16
C LEU A 159 5.12 18.00 6.25
N PRO A 160 5.08 17.18 5.19
CA PRO A 160 4.26 15.97 5.20
C PRO A 160 4.79 14.97 6.25
N PRO A 161 3.94 14.04 6.71
CA PRO A 161 4.36 13.01 7.65
C PRO A 161 5.31 12.02 7.00
N ALA A 162 6.29 11.54 7.78
CA ALA A 162 7.15 10.44 7.40
C ALA A 162 6.37 9.12 7.43
N ILE A 163 6.75 8.18 6.58
CA ILE A 163 6.08 6.88 6.43
C ILE A 163 7.07 5.79 6.83
N VAL A 164 6.60 4.87 7.66
CA VAL A 164 7.33 3.63 7.98
C VAL A 164 6.50 2.42 7.56
N SER A 165 7.17 1.40 7.05
CA SER A 165 6.60 0.06 6.84
C SER A 165 7.49 -0.99 7.47
N PHE A 166 6.90 -2.03 8.07
CA PHE A 166 7.64 -3.11 8.73
C PHE A 166 6.84 -4.41 8.71
N LYS A 167 7.48 -5.51 9.10
CA LYS A 167 6.87 -6.84 9.22
C LYS A 167 7.06 -7.44 10.60
N ASP A 168 6.15 -8.34 10.96
CA ASP A 168 6.31 -9.23 12.12
C ASP A 168 7.02 -10.54 11.78
N GLU A 169 7.25 -11.39 12.78
CA GLU A 169 7.81 -12.75 12.61
C GLU A 169 7.04 -13.61 11.60
N LYS A 170 5.72 -13.38 11.45
CA LYS A 170 4.85 -14.13 10.52
C LYS A 170 4.84 -13.53 9.11
N GLY A 171 5.62 -12.48 8.86
CA GLY A 171 5.70 -11.79 7.57
C GLY A 171 4.50 -10.90 7.26
N ARG A 172 3.64 -10.59 8.25
CA ARG A 172 2.53 -9.64 8.08
C ARG A 172 3.08 -8.22 8.03
N SER A 173 2.69 -7.47 7.01
CA SER A 173 3.15 -6.09 6.81
C SER A 173 2.27 -5.08 7.51
N TYR A 174 2.89 -4.04 8.05
CA TYR A 174 2.28 -2.91 8.74
C TYR A 174 2.83 -1.60 8.18
N SER A 175 2.07 -0.51 8.30
CA SER A 175 2.53 0.83 7.93
C SER A 175 1.98 1.88 8.88
N LEU A 176 2.82 2.86 9.23
CA LEU A 176 2.50 3.96 10.13
C LEU A 176 2.96 5.28 9.52
N LYS A 177 2.39 6.37 10.02
CA LYS A 177 2.73 7.74 9.63
C LYS A 177 3.04 8.56 10.87
N SER A 178 4.03 9.44 10.78
CA SER A 178 4.31 10.44 11.82
C SER A 178 3.24 11.53 11.84
N ASN A 179 3.40 12.47 12.77
CA ASN A 179 2.76 13.78 12.68
C ASN A 179 3.30 14.59 11.49
N SER A 180 2.49 15.52 10.98
CA SER A 180 2.95 16.64 10.15
C SER A 180 3.53 17.74 11.02
N VAL A 181 4.38 18.59 10.44
CA VAL A 181 4.99 19.73 11.15
C VAL A 181 4.76 21.01 10.36
N GLU A 182 4.18 22.03 11.00
CA GLU A 182 4.04 23.36 10.40
C GLU A 182 5.22 24.25 10.78
N VAL A 183 5.80 24.93 9.79
CA VAL A 183 6.97 25.79 9.97
C VAL A 183 6.69 27.13 9.28
N SER A 184 6.89 28.24 10.00
CA SER A 184 6.80 29.59 9.43
C SER A 184 8.16 30.05 8.95
N LEU A 185 8.35 30.18 7.64
CA LEU A 185 9.63 30.54 7.03
C LEU A 185 9.82 32.06 7.06
N PRO A 186 11.01 32.56 7.44
CA PRO A 186 11.27 34.00 7.46
C PRO A 186 11.30 34.54 6.03
N PRO A 187 10.95 35.82 5.81
CA PRO A 187 11.10 36.45 4.51
C PRO A 187 12.58 36.50 4.10
N MET A 188 12.88 36.17 2.84
CA MET A 188 14.23 36.31 2.31
C MET A 188 14.60 37.79 2.16
N LYS A 189 15.79 38.17 2.63
CA LYS A 189 16.37 39.47 2.31
C LYS A 189 17.07 39.36 0.97
N TYR A 190 16.57 40.08 -0.04
CA TYR A 190 17.32 40.27 -1.29
C TYR A 190 18.39 41.33 -1.04
N GLU A 191 19.67 40.96 -1.12
CA GLU A 191 20.74 41.95 -1.25
C GLU A 191 20.71 42.47 -2.70
N GLU A 192 20.32 43.72 -2.89
CA GLU A 192 20.43 44.40 -4.19
C GLU A 192 21.92 44.60 -4.52
N GLU A 193 22.44 43.84 -5.49
CA GLU A 193 23.74 44.14 -6.07
C GLU A 193 23.67 45.47 -6.85
N GLU A 194 24.24 46.53 -6.29
CA GLU A 194 24.48 47.80 -6.99
C GLU A 194 25.32 47.56 -8.27
N LYS A 195 24.68 47.62 -9.44
CA LYS A 195 25.38 47.70 -10.71
C LYS A 195 25.95 49.11 -10.89
N LYS A 196 27.27 49.26 -10.74
CA LYS A 196 28.01 50.41 -11.28
C LYS A 196 27.84 50.48 -12.79
N GLY A 197 27.23 51.57 -13.27
CA GLY A 197 27.06 51.85 -14.69
C GLY A 197 28.35 52.37 -15.32
N GLU A 198 28.76 51.76 -16.43
CA GLU A 198 29.60 52.40 -17.45
C GLU A 198 28.74 52.52 -18.72
N GLY A 199 28.61 53.76 -19.20
CA GLY A 199 27.75 54.13 -20.30
C GLY A 199 28.29 53.71 -21.66
N VAL A 200 27.38 53.42 -22.59
CA VAL A 200 27.66 53.47 -24.02
C VAL A 200 26.46 54.09 -24.73
N GLU A 201 26.73 55.24 -25.33
CA GLU A 201 25.91 56.00 -26.26
C GLU A 201 25.90 55.29 -27.62
N THR A 202 24.74 55.06 -28.25
CA THR A 202 24.66 54.95 -29.71
C THR A 202 23.25 55.27 -30.24
N ARG A 203 23.13 56.52 -30.69
CA ARG A 203 22.60 56.99 -31.98
C ARG A 203 21.43 56.23 -32.63
N GLU A 204 20.32 56.94 -32.73
CA GLU A 204 19.15 56.62 -33.56
C GLU A 204 19.51 56.67 -35.06
N GLU A 205 19.14 55.62 -35.81
CA GLU A 205 18.86 55.73 -37.24
C GLU A 205 17.53 55.03 -37.52
N GLY A 206 16.54 55.83 -37.93
CA GLY A 206 15.24 55.39 -38.37
C GLY A 206 15.30 54.82 -39.78
N VAL A 207 14.60 53.72 -40.01
CA VAL A 207 14.21 53.26 -41.35
C VAL A 207 12.70 53.11 -41.38
N ALA A 208 12.06 54.04 -42.07
CA ALA A 208 10.64 54.00 -42.37
C ALA A 208 10.39 52.96 -43.48
N VAL A 209 9.54 51.96 -43.20
CA VAL A 209 8.95 51.09 -44.24
C VAL A 209 7.45 51.35 -44.28
N ARG A 210 6.99 51.71 -45.47
CA ARG A 210 5.62 52.10 -45.82
C ARG A 210 4.65 50.93 -45.61
N VAL A 211 3.54 51.23 -44.93
CA VAL A 211 2.36 50.38 -44.79
C VAL A 211 1.58 50.42 -46.11
N GLY A 212 1.37 49.25 -46.72
CA GLY A 212 0.32 49.04 -47.71
C GLY A 212 -0.97 48.69 -46.98
N GLU A 213 -2.00 49.52 -47.18
CA GLU A 213 -3.36 49.27 -46.75
C GLU A 213 -3.94 48.08 -47.52
N GLU A 214 -4.29 47.01 -46.82
CA GLU A 214 -5.51 46.22 -47.07
C GLU A 214 -5.80 45.35 -45.83
N GLU A 215 -7.10 45.19 -45.54
CA GLU A 215 -7.68 44.44 -44.39
C GLU A 215 -7.84 45.18 -43.05
N LYS A 216 -8.55 46.32 -43.12
CA LYS A 216 -9.30 46.90 -41.99
C LYS A 216 -10.47 45.99 -41.63
N GLY A 217 -10.25 45.01 -40.75
CA GLY A 217 -11.35 44.16 -40.24
C GLY A 217 -11.08 43.35 -38.97
N VAL A 218 -9.83 42.99 -38.67
CA VAL A 218 -9.53 41.99 -37.62
C VAL A 218 -8.67 42.54 -36.46
N TRP A 219 -8.14 43.77 -36.59
CA TRP A 219 -7.10 44.28 -35.69
C TRP A 219 -7.56 45.07 -34.45
N LYS A 220 -8.87 45.20 -34.19
CA LYS A 220 -9.33 45.90 -32.96
C LYS A 220 -9.35 45.03 -31.70
N PHE A 221 -9.14 43.72 -31.83
CA PHE A 221 -9.16 42.77 -30.70
C PHE A 221 -7.79 42.39 -30.16
N LEU A 222 -6.70 42.75 -30.86
CA LEU A 222 -5.33 42.32 -30.51
C LEU A 222 -4.45 43.45 -29.94
N ASP A 223 -4.94 44.69 -29.90
CA ASP A 223 -4.22 45.84 -29.33
C ASP A 223 -3.70 45.64 -27.89
N PRO A 224 -4.41 44.94 -26.98
CA PRO A 224 -3.89 44.67 -25.64
C PRO A 224 -2.73 43.67 -25.63
N LEU A 225 -2.84 42.59 -26.42
CA LEU A 225 -1.84 41.51 -26.51
C LEU A 225 -0.57 41.96 -27.22
N VAL A 226 -0.68 42.81 -28.24
CA VAL A 226 0.48 43.35 -28.95
C VAL A 226 1.27 44.33 -28.07
N LYS A 227 0.60 45.11 -27.22
CA LYS A 227 1.27 45.97 -26.21
C LYS A 227 1.96 45.15 -25.12
N GLU A 228 1.38 44.03 -24.70
CA GLU A 228 1.96 43.15 -23.69
C GLU A 228 3.20 42.41 -24.22
N ILE A 229 3.15 41.96 -25.48
CA ILE A 229 4.30 41.35 -26.17
C ILE A 229 5.40 42.38 -26.49
N GLN A 230 5.04 43.62 -26.85
CA GLN A 230 6.01 44.70 -27.05
C GLN A 230 6.69 45.12 -25.74
N GLY A 231 5.95 45.22 -24.63
CA GLY A 231 6.52 45.48 -23.31
C GLY A 231 7.45 44.37 -22.81
N PHE A 232 7.16 43.11 -23.19
CA PHE A 232 8.05 41.98 -22.92
C PHE A 232 9.32 42.02 -23.78
N ARG A 233 9.21 42.41 -25.05
CA ARG A 233 10.34 42.56 -25.98
C ARG A 233 11.31 43.67 -25.53
N ASP A 234 10.79 44.78 -25.03
CA ASP A 234 11.61 45.90 -24.59
C ASP A 234 12.32 45.59 -23.25
N LYS A 235 11.67 44.84 -22.33
CA LYS A 235 12.30 44.28 -21.12
C LYS A 235 13.38 43.21 -21.41
N VAL A 236 13.22 42.44 -22.48
CA VAL A 236 14.24 41.45 -22.91
C VAL A 236 15.46 42.12 -23.53
N ARG A 237 15.33 43.35 -24.05
CA ARG A 237 16.42 44.13 -24.64
C ARG A 237 17.36 44.77 -23.61
N GLU A 238 16.88 45.01 -22.39
CA GLU A 238 17.65 45.57 -21.27
C GLU A 238 18.34 44.51 -20.38
N LEU A 239 18.12 43.22 -20.67
CA LEU A 239 18.73 42.13 -19.89
C LEU A 239 20.20 41.92 -20.29
N PRO A 240 21.16 41.94 -19.34
CA PRO A 240 22.57 41.64 -19.61
C PRO A 240 22.71 40.28 -20.31
N HIS A 241 23.60 40.15 -21.29
CA HIS A 241 23.75 38.95 -22.14
C HIS A 241 23.83 37.60 -21.38
N LYS A 242 24.25 37.60 -20.11
CA LYS A 242 24.25 36.41 -19.25
C LYS A 242 22.85 35.82 -19.02
N TYR A 243 21.81 36.64 -18.93
CA TYR A 243 20.43 36.20 -18.67
C TYR A 243 19.69 35.68 -19.91
N LEU A 244 20.13 36.05 -21.12
CA LEU A 244 19.62 35.47 -22.36
C LEU A 244 19.98 33.99 -22.48
N LEU A 245 21.16 33.60 -21.97
CA LEU A 245 21.57 32.19 -21.91
C LEU A 245 20.68 31.39 -20.94
N PHE A 246 20.38 31.96 -19.77
CA PHE A 246 19.46 31.35 -18.80
C PHE A 246 18.03 31.22 -19.35
N LEU A 247 17.54 32.23 -20.07
CA LEU A 247 16.23 32.18 -20.70
C LEU A 247 16.16 31.09 -21.79
N ALA A 248 17.20 30.98 -22.62
CA ALA A 248 17.30 29.92 -23.63
C ALA A 248 17.36 28.53 -23.00
N VAL A 249 18.13 28.36 -21.91
CA VAL A 249 18.18 27.10 -21.15
C VAL A 249 16.84 26.78 -20.49
N ALA A 250 16.15 27.78 -19.93
CA ALA A 250 14.83 27.58 -19.33
C ALA A 250 13.77 27.14 -20.35
N ILE A 251 13.75 27.76 -21.53
CA ILE A 251 12.86 27.35 -22.63
C ILE A 251 13.19 25.92 -23.09
N LEU A 252 14.47 25.57 -23.15
CA LEU A 252 14.93 24.23 -23.52
C LEU A 252 14.54 23.19 -22.45
N LEU A 253 14.69 23.51 -21.17
CA LEU A 253 14.25 22.64 -20.06
C LEU A 253 12.73 22.46 -20.04
N LEU A 254 11.95 23.53 -20.25
CA LEU A 254 10.49 23.45 -20.37
C LEU A 254 10.05 22.57 -21.56
N SER A 255 10.78 22.62 -22.67
CA SER A 255 10.52 21.76 -23.83
C SER A 255 10.78 20.27 -23.53
N ILE A 256 11.82 19.97 -22.74
CA ILE A 256 12.16 18.62 -22.30
C ILE A 256 11.12 18.10 -21.30
N LEU A 257 10.73 18.92 -20.31
CA LEU A 257 9.67 18.60 -19.34
C LEU A 257 8.36 18.26 -20.06
N PHE A 258 7.96 19.07 -21.04
CA PHE A 258 6.76 18.83 -21.83
C PHE A 258 6.84 17.53 -22.65
N ALA A 259 8.02 17.21 -23.20
CA ALA A 259 8.25 15.96 -23.92
C ALA A 259 8.20 14.73 -22.99
N LEU A 260 8.72 14.85 -21.75
CA LEU A 260 8.67 13.81 -20.73
C LEU A 260 7.24 13.57 -20.24
N GLU A 261 6.45 14.61 -20.01
CA GLU A 261 5.03 14.48 -19.66
C GLU A 261 4.24 13.74 -20.75
N ARG A 262 4.51 14.06 -22.03
CA ARG A 262 3.90 13.34 -23.16
C ARG A 262 4.33 11.88 -23.23
N LYS A 263 5.57 11.54 -22.86
CA LYS A 263 6.03 10.14 -22.77
C LYS A 263 5.39 9.42 -21.58
N LEU A 264 5.31 10.06 -20.41
CA LEU A 264 4.68 9.51 -19.21
C LEU A 264 3.20 9.21 -19.43
N LYS A 265 2.46 10.12 -20.09
CA LYS A 265 1.06 9.88 -20.48
C LYS A 265 0.90 8.69 -21.43
N ARG A 266 1.85 8.49 -22.36
CA ARG A 266 1.83 7.32 -23.26
C ARG A 266 2.10 6.02 -22.51
N VAL A 267 3.12 6.00 -21.65
CA VAL A 267 3.46 4.81 -20.83
C VAL A 267 2.32 4.47 -19.85
N LYS A 268 1.70 5.47 -19.22
CA LYS A 268 0.56 5.25 -18.33
C LYS A 268 -0.62 4.60 -19.07
N LYS A 269 -0.94 5.10 -20.28
CA LYS A 269 -2.00 4.53 -21.12
C LYS A 269 -1.65 3.12 -21.63
N GLU A 270 -0.37 2.84 -21.86
CA GLU A 270 0.10 1.51 -22.27
C GLU A 270 0.06 0.51 -21.10
N ASN A 271 0.43 0.93 -19.89
CA ASN A 271 0.31 0.12 -18.68
C ASN A 271 -1.14 -0.15 -18.29
N GLU A 272 -2.04 0.85 -18.41
CA GLU A 272 -3.48 0.64 -18.20
C GLU A 272 -4.06 -0.41 -19.18
N ARG A 273 -3.62 -0.40 -20.45
CA ARG A 273 -3.99 -1.44 -21.41
C ARG A 273 -3.44 -2.83 -21.05
N ARG A 274 -2.17 -2.92 -20.62
CA ARG A 274 -1.59 -4.20 -20.19
C ARG A 274 -2.27 -4.76 -18.95
N ASP A 275 -2.67 -3.91 -18.01
CA ASP A 275 -3.42 -4.33 -16.82
C ASP A 275 -4.83 -4.80 -17.16
N GLU A 276 -5.48 -4.20 -18.17
CA GLU A 276 -6.77 -4.68 -18.70
C GLU A 276 -6.63 -6.01 -19.46
N GLU A 277 -5.57 -6.18 -20.26
CA GLU A 277 -5.27 -7.46 -20.94
C GLU A 277 -4.94 -8.59 -19.94
N LEU A 278 -4.16 -8.31 -18.88
CA LEU A 278 -3.85 -9.28 -17.82
C LEU A 278 -5.08 -9.65 -16.99
N LYS A 279 -6.02 -8.72 -16.78
CA LYS A 279 -7.30 -9.02 -16.14
C LYS A 279 -8.18 -9.87 -17.05
N GLY A 280 -8.21 -9.58 -18.35
CA GLY A 280 -8.93 -10.40 -19.34
C GLY A 280 -8.42 -11.83 -19.39
N GLN A 281 -7.10 -12.03 -19.48
CA GLN A 281 -6.49 -13.37 -19.49
C GLN A 281 -6.77 -14.17 -18.20
N LYS A 282 -6.73 -13.53 -17.03
CA LYS A 282 -7.10 -14.18 -15.77
C LYS A 282 -8.58 -14.57 -15.70
N ILE A 283 -9.46 -13.81 -16.36
CA ILE A 283 -10.89 -14.14 -16.41
C ILE A 283 -11.10 -15.32 -17.38
N GLU A 284 -10.43 -15.34 -18.52
CA GLU A 284 -10.50 -16.43 -19.51
C GLU A 284 -9.97 -17.76 -18.94
N GLU A 285 -8.84 -17.74 -18.22
CA GLU A 285 -8.28 -18.92 -17.55
C GLU A 285 -9.24 -19.48 -16.48
N VAL A 286 -9.89 -18.61 -15.70
CA VAL A 286 -10.90 -19.02 -14.70
C VAL A 286 -12.17 -19.54 -15.37
N GLU A 287 -12.59 -18.98 -16.50
CA GLU A 287 -13.74 -19.48 -17.27
C GLU A 287 -13.47 -20.85 -17.90
N GLU A 288 -12.25 -21.10 -18.41
CA GLU A 288 -11.84 -22.42 -18.89
C GLU A 288 -11.80 -23.47 -17.76
N GLU A 289 -11.27 -23.12 -16.58
CA GLU A 289 -11.29 -24.01 -15.40
C GLU A 289 -12.72 -24.35 -14.97
N ILE A 290 -13.63 -23.36 -14.92
CA ILE A 290 -15.04 -23.58 -14.59
C ILE A 290 -15.74 -24.44 -15.65
N SER A 291 -15.41 -24.28 -16.93
CA SER A 291 -15.93 -25.11 -18.02
C SER A 291 -15.47 -26.56 -17.88
N GLY A 292 -14.18 -26.79 -17.59
CA GLY A 292 -13.64 -28.13 -17.36
C GLY A 292 -14.28 -28.84 -16.16
N ILE A 293 -14.55 -28.13 -15.06
CA ILE A 293 -15.25 -28.68 -13.90
C ILE A 293 -16.67 -29.12 -14.26
N LYS A 294 -17.42 -28.29 -15.03
CA LYS A 294 -18.78 -28.64 -15.47
C LYS A 294 -18.81 -29.86 -16.40
N GLU A 295 -17.79 -30.04 -17.24
CA GLU A 295 -17.69 -31.19 -18.13
C GLU A 295 -17.40 -32.48 -17.35
N VAL A 296 -16.53 -32.42 -16.34
CA VAL A 296 -16.24 -33.55 -15.42
C VAL A 296 -17.49 -33.95 -14.64
N GLU A 297 -18.22 -32.99 -14.05
CA GLU A 297 -19.48 -33.27 -13.35
C GLU A 297 -20.53 -33.91 -14.27
N ARG A 298 -20.59 -33.47 -15.55
CA ARG A 298 -21.50 -34.03 -16.56
C ARG A 298 -21.15 -35.48 -16.89
N GLU A 299 -19.86 -35.82 -17.04
CA GLU A 299 -19.42 -37.19 -17.24
C GLU A 299 -19.74 -38.10 -16.04
N GLU A 300 -19.57 -37.63 -14.82
CA GLU A 300 -19.89 -38.39 -13.61
C GLU A 300 -21.39 -38.67 -13.49
N LEU A 301 -22.24 -37.68 -13.84
CA LEU A 301 -23.68 -37.83 -13.93
C LEU A 301 -24.09 -38.86 -14.99
N GLU A 302 -23.48 -38.83 -16.18
CA GLU A 302 -23.77 -39.82 -17.23
C GLU A 302 -23.33 -41.24 -16.84
N LYS A 303 -22.17 -41.40 -16.21
CA LYS A 303 -21.71 -42.70 -15.66
C LYS A 303 -22.65 -43.22 -14.59
N THR A 304 -23.19 -42.34 -13.75
CA THR A 304 -24.14 -42.70 -12.69
C THR A 304 -25.50 -43.09 -13.28
N LEU A 305 -25.97 -42.34 -14.27
CA LEU A 305 -27.22 -42.64 -15.00
C LEU A 305 -27.13 -43.97 -15.76
N LYS A 306 -26.01 -44.25 -16.44
CA LYS A 306 -25.76 -45.56 -17.07
C LYS A 306 -25.82 -46.70 -16.07
N ARG A 307 -25.17 -46.55 -14.90
CA ARG A 307 -25.22 -47.55 -13.81
C ARG A 307 -26.64 -47.77 -13.30
N MET A 308 -27.44 -46.70 -13.16
CA MET A 308 -28.85 -46.82 -12.78
C MET A 308 -29.70 -47.54 -13.83
N ILE A 309 -29.52 -47.22 -15.12
CA ILE A 309 -30.24 -47.87 -16.22
C ILE A 309 -29.89 -49.36 -16.28
N GLU A 310 -28.63 -49.72 -16.12
CA GLU A 310 -28.17 -51.12 -16.14
C GLU A 310 -28.67 -51.90 -14.92
N ARG A 311 -28.75 -51.27 -13.75
CA ARG A 311 -29.37 -51.84 -12.55
C ARG A 311 -30.86 -52.05 -12.75
N LYS A 312 -31.56 -51.09 -13.37
CA LYS A 312 -32.99 -51.19 -13.69
C LYS A 312 -33.27 -52.27 -14.75
N LYS A 313 -32.42 -52.42 -15.77
CA LYS A 313 -32.51 -53.51 -16.76
C LYS A 313 -32.31 -54.88 -16.13
N ARG A 314 -31.40 -55.01 -15.15
CA ARG A 314 -31.25 -56.26 -14.37
C ARG A 314 -32.49 -56.59 -13.55
N ILE A 315 -33.11 -55.58 -12.95
CA ILE A 315 -34.33 -55.78 -12.15
C ILE A 315 -35.54 -56.13 -13.04
N MET A 316 -35.67 -55.51 -14.23
CA MET A 316 -36.78 -55.79 -15.17
C MET A 316 -36.56 -57.03 -16.05
N GLY A 317 -35.32 -57.51 -16.18
CA GLY A 317 -34.99 -58.75 -16.89
C GLY A 317 -35.31 -60.04 -16.12
N ASP A 318 -35.63 -59.92 -14.82
CA ASP A 318 -36.09 -61.02 -13.96
C ASP A 318 -37.62 -61.17 -13.93
N GLU A 319 -38.38 -60.30 -14.62
CA GLU A 319 -39.86 -60.36 -14.71
C GLU A 319 -40.38 -60.89 -16.07
N SER A 320 -39.57 -61.68 -16.78
CA SER A 320 -40.06 -62.48 -17.91
C SER A 320 -39.64 -63.95 -17.77
N VAL A 321 -40.36 -64.67 -16.93
CA VAL A 321 -40.64 -66.11 -17.04
C VAL A 321 -42.15 -66.26 -17.16
#